data_AF-A0A6N2I7I3-F1
#
_entry.id   AF-A0A6N2I7I3-F1
#
_cell.length_a   1.000
_cell.length_b   1.000
_cell.length_c   1.000
_cell.angle_alpha   90.00
_cell.angle_beta   90.00
_cell.angle_gamma   90.00
#
_symmetry.space_group_name_H-M   'P 1'
#
loop_
_entity.id
_entity.type
_entity.pdbx_description
1 polymer ?
#
loop_
_entity_poly.entity_id
_entity_poly.type
_entity_poly.pdbx_seq_one_letter_code
_entity_poly.pdbx_strand_id
1 'polypeptide(L)'
;MTGTVFSGSFWAATAERTVRTAAQTLLAAVGLTAADVLDADWGQALALAGGAALLAVLTALSTAGAGAGGGPGLTETVRERER
;
A
#
# COMPACT_ATOMS: atom_id res chain seq x y z
N MET A 1 1.80 -20.74 -11.11
CA MET A 1 2.97 -20.64 -10.21
C MET A 1 2.52 -19.92 -8.95
N THR A 2 2.77 -20.47 -7.77
CA THR A 2 2.49 -19.82 -6.47
C THR A 2 3.02 -18.39 -6.49
N GLY A 3 2.17 -17.39 -6.22
CA GLY A 3 2.60 -16.00 -6.21
C GLY A 3 3.70 -15.80 -5.17
N THR A 4 4.92 -15.61 -5.66
CA THR A 4 6.10 -15.30 -4.85
C THR A 4 6.41 -13.82 -4.98
N VAL A 5 7.28 -13.30 -4.10
CA VAL A 5 7.80 -11.92 -4.16
C VAL A 5 8.49 -11.57 -5.49
N PHE A 6 8.75 -12.56 -6.35
CA PHE A 6 9.33 -12.37 -7.68
C PHE A 6 8.27 -12.17 -8.78
N SER A 7 6.98 -12.36 -8.48
CA SER A 7 5.91 -12.18 -9.46
C SER A 7 5.61 -10.70 -9.71
N GLY A 8 5.49 -10.31 -10.99
CA GLY A 8 5.00 -8.98 -11.34
C GLY A 8 3.57 -8.72 -10.85
N SER A 9 2.75 -9.76 -10.75
CA SER A 9 1.36 -9.64 -10.29
C SER A 9 1.26 -9.37 -8.77
N PHE A 10 2.22 -9.89 -7.98
CA PHE A 10 2.39 -9.54 -6.56
C PHE A 10 2.72 -8.06 -6.41
N TRP A 11 3.70 -7.56 -7.17
CA TRP A 11 4.12 -6.17 -7.09
C TRP A 11 3.05 -5.18 -7.57
N ALA A 12 2.24 -5.54 -8.58
CA ALA A 12 1.10 -4.73 -8.98
C ALA A 12 0.09 -4.54 -7.84
N ALA A 13 -0.28 -5.63 -7.15
CA ALA A 13 -1.19 -5.57 -6.00
C ALA A 13 -0.57 -4.81 -4.80
N THR A 14 0.70 -5.07 -4.50
CA THR A 14 1.44 -4.34 -3.45
C THR A 14 1.49 -2.84 -3.74
N ALA A 15 1.74 -2.45 -5.00
CA ALA A 15 1.79 -1.04 -5.40
C ALA A 15 0.44 -0.36 -5.23
N GLU A 16 -0.65 -0.98 -5.68
CA GLU A 16 -2.01 -0.44 -5.51
C GLU A 16 -2.33 -0.18 -4.02
N ARG A 17 -2.03 -1.16 -3.16
CA ARG A 17 -2.24 -1.05 -1.71
C ARG A 17 -1.37 0.03 -1.08
N THR A 18 -0.11 0.10 -1.48
CA THR A 18 0.86 1.08 -0.98
C THR A 18 0.42 2.50 -1.32
N VAL A 19 0.05 2.75 -2.58
CA VAL A 19 -0.47 4.05 -3.03
C VAL A 19 -1.75 4.43 -2.30
N ARG A 20 -2.68 3.48 -2.15
CA ARG A 20 -3.93 3.71 -1.41
C ARG A 20 -3.66 4.09 0.05
N THR A 21 -2.75 3.38 0.71
CA THR A 21 -2.36 3.63 2.10
C THR A 21 -1.70 5.01 2.25
N ALA A 22 -0.79 5.35 1.34
CA ALA A 22 -0.13 6.66 1.32
C ALA A 22 -1.15 7.79 1.15
N ALA A 23 -2.06 7.68 0.17
CA ALA A 23 -3.09 8.68 -0.10
C ALA A 23 -4.04 8.87 1.09
N GLN A 24 -4.54 7.77 1.67
CA GLN A 24 -5.43 7.83 2.84
C GLN A 24 -4.73 8.45 4.05
N THR A 25 -3.45 8.12 4.28
CA THR A 25 -2.65 8.69 5.36
C THR A 25 -2.39 10.17 5.14
N LEU A 26 -2.07 10.58 3.91
CA LEU A 26 -1.86 11.98 3.56
C LEU A 26 -3.12 12.81 3.78
N LEU A 27 -4.27 12.32 3.32
CA LEU A 27 -5.57 12.98 3.52
C LEU A 27 -5.90 13.12 5.01
N ALA A 28 -5.63 12.08 5.81
CA ALA A 28 -5.82 12.13 7.25
C ALA A 28 -4.86 13.12 7.93
N ALA A 29 -3.60 13.18 7.49
CA ALA A 29 -2.56 14.01 8.10
C ALA A 29 -2.70 15.50 7.75
N VAL A 30 -3.08 15.83 6.51
CA VAL A 30 -3.50 17.19 6.12
C VAL A 30 -4.78 17.58 6.86
N GLY A 31 -5.57 16.59 7.29
CA GLY A 31 -6.81 16.77 8.02
C GLY A 31 -7.97 16.98 7.05
N LEU A 32 -9.03 16.17 7.20
CA LEU A 32 -10.28 16.35 6.44
C LEU A 32 -10.99 17.69 6.78
N THR A 33 -10.47 18.44 7.76
CA THR A 33 -11.05 19.69 8.29
C THR A 33 -10.08 20.88 8.20
N ALA A 34 -8.92 20.76 7.57
CA ALA A 34 -8.04 21.92 7.40
C ALA A 34 -8.80 23.00 6.61
N ALA A 35 -8.95 24.19 7.24
CA ALA A 35 -9.65 25.32 6.64
C ALA A 35 -8.93 25.85 5.38
N ASP A 36 -7.62 25.60 5.28
CA ASP A 36 -6.79 25.91 4.13
C ASP A 36 -5.79 24.77 3.86
N VAL A 37 -5.80 24.25 2.64
CA VAL A 37 -4.89 23.19 2.17
C VAL A 37 -3.49 23.73 1.88
N LEU A 38 -3.36 25.02 1.60
CA LEU A 38 -2.08 25.64 1.27
C LEU A 38 -1.21 25.87 2.51
N ASP A 39 -1.85 26.05 3.67
CA ASP A 39 -1.18 26.34 4.94
C ASP A 39 -0.95 25.07 5.80
N ALA A 40 -1.26 23.90 5.25
CA ALA A 40 -1.04 22.62 5.92
C ALA A 40 0.47 22.35 6.12
N ASP A 41 0.82 21.66 7.22
CA ASP A 41 2.19 21.15 7.43
C ASP A 41 2.48 19.98 6.48
N TRP A 42 2.86 20.32 5.25
CA TRP A 42 3.19 19.35 4.20
C TRP A 42 4.40 18.50 4.56
N GLY A 43 5.35 19.03 5.33
CA GLY A 43 6.54 18.29 5.74
C GLY A 43 6.15 17.10 6.62
N GLN A 44 5.37 17.36 7.67
CA GLN A 44 4.85 16.33 8.55
C GLN A 44 3.90 15.37 7.82
N ALA A 45 2.99 15.89 6.99
CA ALA A 45 1.99 15.08 6.31
C ALA A 45 2.60 14.10 5.30
N LEU A 46 3.58 14.56 4.50
CA LEU A 46 4.31 13.70 3.56
C LEU A 46 5.20 12.69 4.28
N ALA A 47 5.81 13.06 5.41
CA ALA A 47 6.60 12.12 6.21
C ALA A 47 5.73 10.98 6.76
N LEU A 48 4.53 11.29 7.27
CA LEU A 48 3.57 10.28 7.73
C LEU A 48 3.10 9.38 6.59
N ALA A 49 2.72 9.96 5.45
CA ALA A 49 2.28 9.21 4.29
C ALA A 49 3.38 8.29 3.73
N GLY A 50 4.63 8.78 3.67
CA GLY A 50 5.79 7.99 3.27
C GLY A 50 6.10 6.85 4.24
N GLY A 51 6.00 7.11 5.55
CA GLY A 51 6.14 6.07 6.57
C GLY A 51 5.08 4.98 6.45
N ALA A 52 3.82 5.37 6.24
CA ALA A 52 2.72 4.42 6.04
C ALA A 52 2.88 3.60 4.75
N ALA A 53 3.36 4.23 3.66
CA ALA A 53 3.69 3.53 2.41
C ALA A 53 4.78 2.47 2.63
N LEU A 54 5.87 2.82 3.34
CA LEU A 54 6.93 1.87 3.67
C LEU A 54 6.40 0.70 4.50
N LEU A 55 5.59 0.97 5.53
CA LEU A 55 4.97 -0.06 6.35
C LEU A 55 4.04 -0.98 5.54
N ALA A 56 3.31 -0.44 4.55
CA ALA A 56 2.46 -1.24 3.67
C ALA A 56 3.29 -2.23 2.84
N VAL A 57 4.43 -1.81 2.29
CA VAL A 57 5.36 -2.69 1.57
C VAL A 57 5.94 -3.76 2.51
N LEU A 58 6.42 -3.38 3.69
CA LEU A 58 6.97 -4.34 4.67
C LEU A 58 5.93 -5.37 5.11
N THR A 59 4.67 -4.96 5.24
CA THR A 59 3.55 -5.86 5.58
C THR A 59 3.23 -6.82 4.43
N ALA A 60 3.29 -6.36 3.18
CA ALA A 60 3.14 -7.22 2.01
C ALA A 60 4.26 -8.27 1.94
N LEU A 61 5.50 -7.88 2.27
CA LEU A 61 6.63 -8.79 2.30
C LEU A 61 6.55 -9.80 3.45
N SER A 62 6.11 -9.39 4.64
CA SER A 62 5.99 -10.28 5.80
C SER A 62 4.88 -11.33 5.65
N THR A 63 3.87 -11.05 4.83
CA THR A 63 2.76 -11.96 4.55
C THR A 63 2.91 -12.72 3.23
N ALA A 64 3.97 -12.44 2.46
CA ALA A 64 4.21 -13.09 1.18
C ALA A 64 4.34 -14.62 1.35
N GLY A 65 3.48 -15.37 0.68
CA GLY A 65 3.45 -16.83 0.74
C GLY A 65 2.82 -17.42 2.01
N ALA A 66 2.39 -16.60 2.98
CA ALA A 66 1.67 -17.05 4.17
C ALA A 66 0.16 -17.27 3.90
N GLY A 67 -0.38 -16.67 2.83
CA GLY A 67 -1.77 -16.80 2.41
C GLY A 67 -1.99 -17.82 1.29
N ALA A 68 -3.20 -18.35 1.19
CA ALA A 68 -3.57 -19.39 0.21
C ALA A 68 -3.48 -18.93 -1.27
N GLY A 69 -3.41 -17.62 -1.51
CA GLY A 69 -3.49 -17.01 -2.85
C GLY A 69 -2.18 -16.49 -3.46
N GLY A 70 -1.05 -16.60 -2.75
CA GLY A 70 0.24 -16.06 -3.22
C GLY A 70 0.26 -14.53 -3.43
N GLY A 71 -0.72 -13.82 -2.87
CA GLY A 71 -0.80 -12.37 -2.93
C GLY A 71 -0.06 -11.67 -1.78
N PRO A 72 -0.04 -10.34 -1.77
CA PRO A 72 0.57 -9.51 -0.72
C PRO A 72 -0.22 -9.48 0.60
N GLY A 73 -1.08 -10.47 0.84
CA GLY A 73 -1.94 -10.56 2.00
C GLY A 73 -2.41 -11.98 2.25
N LEU A 74 -2.91 -12.23 3.47
CA LEU A 74 -3.29 -13.59 3.93
C LEU A 74 -4.50 -14.16 3.18
N THR A 75 -5.46 -13.30 2.82
CA THR A 75 -6.70 -13.67 2.13
C THR A 75 -6.76 -13.18 0.68
N GLU A 76 -5.71 -12.51 0.21
CA GLU A 76 -5.67 -11.95 -1.14
C GLU A 76 -5.19 -13.01 -2.15
N THR A 77 -5.98 -13.19 -3.20
CA THR A 77 -5.61 -14.00 -4.37
C THR A 77 -5.35 -13.07 -5.55
N VAL A 78 -4.16 -13.18 -6.15
CA VAL A 78 -3.86 -12.42 -7.36
C VAL A 78 -4.47 -13.14 -8.55
N ARG A 79 -5.48 -12.55 -9.19
CA ARG A 79 -6.05 -13.11 -10.43
C ARG A 79 -5.05 -12.95 -11.57
N GLU A 80 -4.62 -14.07 -12.16
CA GLU A 80 -3.96 -14.03 -13.47
C GLU A 80 -5.00 -13.60 -14.51
N ARG A 81 -4.65 -12.61 -15.34
CA ARG A 81 -5.42 -12.28 -16.54
C ARG A 81 -5.35 -13.50 -17.46
N GLU A 82 -6.48 -14.17 -17.67
CA GLU A 82 -6.61 -15.20 -18.71
C GLU A 82 -6.19 -14.56 -20.05
N ARG A 83 -5.17 -15.15 -20.69
CA ARG A 83 -4.66 -14.70 -22.01
C ARG A 83 -5.49 -15.29 -23.13
#